data_AF-A0A9D7XBY1-F1
#
_entry.id   AF-A0A9D7XBY1-F1
#
_cell.length_a   1.000
_cell.length_b   1.000
_cell.length_c   1.000
_cell.angle_alpha   90.00
_cell.angle_beta   90.00
_cell.angle_gamma   90.00
#
_symmetry.space_group_name_H-M   'P 1'
#
loop_
_entity.id
_entity.type
_entity.pdbx_description
1 polymer ?
#
loop_
_entity_poly.entity_id
_entity_poly.type
_entity_poly.pdbx_seq_one_letter_code
_entity_poly.pdbx_strand_id
1 'polypeptide(L)'
;MSEWLPFLILPACALLAVIVIALIQNGKELDDRGLLVAFAVLLSTALLLSLGVLRTQWVQRKLDPTQELAAQLQAHPVVVALELFHGDDNLALRATMLAELDRGKSLSETLQKMRPALSLIGHDRLGFGDQAARLAWSKVELQALRELAARDVKQCATLALSQTDANAYLPLASGMSAENQQAFEAAFVAMLSSADASLRRQETPPGIVVDTQEARQRFGQLRSARSATATPSMGFSDAASTRTWPRSPT
;
A
#
# COMPACT_ATOMS: atom_id res chain seq x y z
N MET A 1 -9.13 -9.66 -22.77
CA MET A 1 -9.49 -9.37 -24.18
C MET A 1 -8.28 -9.46 -25.14
N SER A 2 -7.17 -10.12 -24.78
CA SER A 2 -5.92 -10.16 -25.57
C SER A 2 -5.84 -11.27 -26.64
N GLU A 3 -6.77 -12.22 -26.65
CA GLU A 3 -6.68 -13.43 -27.49
C GLU A 3 -6.98 -13.16 -28.98
N TRP A 4 -7.69 -12.08 -29.32
CA TRP A 4 -8.07 -11.75 -30.70
C TRP A 4 -7.04 -10.93 -31.47
N LEU A 5 -6.03 -10.42 -30.76
CA LEU A 5 -5.03 -9.52 -31.32
C LEU A 5 -4.09 -10.18 -32.36
N PRO A 6 -3.58 -11.42 -32.16
CA PRO A 6 -2.82 -12.11 -33.21
C PRO A 6 -3.67 -12.39 -34.46
N PHE A 7 -4.97 -12.61 -34.29
CA PHE A 7 -5.89 -12.86 -35.41
C PHE A 7 -6.13 -11.65 -36.30
N LEU A 8 -5.92 -10.41 -35.81
CA LEU A 8 -6.07 -9.19 -36.61
C LEU A 8 -4.76 -8.70 -37.23
N ILE A 9 -3.63 -8.90 -36.57
CA ILE A 9 -2.32 -8.38 -37.03
C ILE A 9 -1.73 -9.24 -38.15
N LEU A 10 -1.81 -10.57 -38.03
CA LEU A 10 -1.31 -11.50 -39.06
C LEU A 10 -1.93 -11.27 -40.45
N PRO A 11 -3.27 -11.15 -40.61
CA PRO A 11 -3.85 -10.91 -41.93
C PRO A 11 -3.53 -9.50 -42.46
N ALA A 12 -3.44 -8.48 -41.59
CA ALA A 12 -3.06 -7.13 -42.01
C ALA A 12 -1.61 -7.07 -42.53
N CYS A 13 -0.67 -7.76 -41.87
CA CYS A 13 0.71 -7.86 -42.33
C CYS A 13 0.83 -8.66 -43.64
N ALA A 14 0.05 -9.72 -43.81
CA ALA A 14 0.01 -10.48 -45.06
C ALA A 14 -0.51 -9.63 -46.23
N LEU A 15 -1.57 -8.83 -46.01
CA LEU A 15 -2.14 -7.92 -47.01
C LEU A 15 -1.13 -6.85 -47.46
N LEU A 16 -0.41 -6.27 -46.51
CA LEU A 16 0.65 -5.28 -46.79
C LEU A 16 1.79 -5.88 -47.62
N ALA A 17 2.22 -7.11 -47.29
CA ALA A 17 3.24 -7.81 -48.06
C ALA A 17 2.79 -8.11 -49.49
N VAL A 18 1.52 -8.49 -49.69
CA VAL A 18 0.93 -8.72 -51.03
C VAL A 18 0.88 -7.43 -51.85
N ILE A 19 0.48 -6.30 -51.24
CA ILE A 19 0.43 -4.99 -51.93
C ILE A 19 1.83 -4.53 -52.36
N VAL A 20 2.83 -4.69 -51.50
CA VAL A 20 4.21 -4.30 -51.81
C VAL A 20 4.79 -5.17 -52.94
N ILE A 21 4.49 -6.47 -52.96
CA ILE A 21 4.91 -7.36 -54.04
C ILE A 21 4.23 -6.97 -55.36
N ALA A 22 2.93 -6.69 -55.34
CA ALA A 22 2.20 -6.26 -56.52
C ALA A 22 2.76 -4.95 -57.11
N LEU A 23 3.21 -4.03 -56.27
CA LEU A 23 3.86 -2.78 -56.71
C LEU A 23 5.25 -3.01 -57.31
N ILE A 24 6.02 -3.97 -56.79
CA ILE A 24 7.38 -4.29 -57.29
C ILE A 24 7.33 -5.10 -58.59
N GLN A 25 6.30 -5.93 -58.79
CA GLN A 25 6.12 -6.74 -60.01
C GLN A 25 5.72 -5.92 -61.24
N ASN A 26 5.25 -4.67 -61.09
CA ASN A 26 4.75 -3.83 -62.18
C ASN A 26 5.81 -3.37 -63.22
N GLY A 27 6.98 -4.02 -63.33
CA GLY A 27 7.97 -3.69 -64.35
C GLY A 27 9.15 -4.63 -64.54
N LYS A 28 9.24 -5.79 -63.86
CA LYS A 28 10.32 -6.76 -64.04
C LYS A 28 9.82 -8.21 -63.90
N GLU A 29 10.19 -9.08 -64.84
CA GLU A 29 10.13 -10.54 -64.67
C GLU A 29 11.16 -10.92 -63.60
N LEU A 30 10.71 -11.06 -62.35
CA LEU A 30 11.54 -11.67 -61.30
C LEU A 30 11.37 -13.18 -61.34
N ASP A 31 12.51 -13.88 -61.35
CA ASP A 31 12.61 -15.32 -61.14
C ASP A 31 11.90 -15.72 -59.83
N ASP A 32 11.14 -16.82 -59.81
CA ASP A 32 10.24 -17.23 -58.71
C ASP A 32 10.96 -17.29 -57.35
N ARG A 33 12.25 -17.63 -57.38
CA ARG A 33 13.10 -17.70 -56.20
C ARG A 33 13.38 -16.32 -55.60
N GLY A 34 13.51 -15.28 -56.42
CA GLY A 34 13.70 -13.90 -55.99
C GLY A 34 12.44 -13.33 -55.35
N LEU A 35 11.27 -13.70 -55.87
CA LEU A 35 9.97 -13.30 -55.32
C LEU A 35 9.74 -13.85 -53.91
N LEU A 36 10.00 -15.15 -53.72
CA LEU A 36 9.87 -15.82 -52.43
C LEU A 36 10.79 -15.22 -51.36
N VAL A 37 12.03 -14.89 -51.73
CA VAL A 37 12.98 -14.26 -50.79
C VAL A 37 12.54 -12.84 -50.43
N ALA A 38 12.11 -12.04 -51.40
CA ALA A 38 11.61 -10.69 -51.14
C ALA A 38 10.36 -10.70 -50.25
N PHE A 39 9.43 -11.62 -50.48
CA PHE A 39 8.26 -11.82 -49.62
C PHE A 39 8.66 -12.21 -48.20
N ALA A 40 9.53 -13.19 -48.04
CA ALA A 40 9.96 -13.68 -46.73
C ALA A 40 10.65 -12.57 -45.92
N VAL A 41 11.50 -11.77 -46.56
CA VAL A 41 12.19 -10.64 -45.91
C VAL A 41 11.18 -9.56 -45.49
N LEU A 42 10.30 -9.13 -46.39
CA LEU A 42 9.29 -8.11 -46.09
C LEU A 42 8.35 -8.56 -44.97
N LEU A 43 7.83 -9.79 -45.07
CA LEU A 43 6.98 -10.39 -44.06
C LEU A 43 7.69 -10.44 -42.71
N SER A 44 8.95 -10.90 -42.68
CA SER A 44 9.75 -10.99 -41.45
C SER A 44 9.99 -9.61 -40.83
N THR A 45 10.34 -8.59 -41.62
CA THR A 45 10.49 -7.21 -41.11
C THR A 45 9.18 -6.62 -40.61
N ALA A 46 8.05 -6.87 -41.29
CA ALA A 46 6.74 -6.41 -40.84
C ALA A 46 6.30 -7.10 -39.54
N LEU A 47 6.59 -8.39 -39.38
CA LEU A 47 6.36 -9.14 -38.15
C LEU A 47 7.23 -8.63 -37.00
N LEU A 48 8.51 -8.34 -37.26
CA LEU A 48 9.41 -7.76 -36.26
C LEU A 48 8.97 -6.36 -35.83
N LEU A 49 8.56 -5.51 -36.78
CA LEU A 49 8.06 -4.17 -36.48
C LEU A 49 6.75 -4.22 -35.69
N SER A 50 5.79 -5.07 -36.08
CA SER A 50 4.54 -5.22 -35.34
C SER A 50 4.78 -5.79 -33.94
N LEU A 51 5.61 -6.82 -33.78
CA LEU A 51 6.04 -7.32 -32.47
C LEU A 51 6.73 -6.23 -31.62
N GLY A 52 7.58 -5.41 -32.24
CA GLY A 52 8.24 -4.28 -31.59
C GLY A 52 7.25 -3.24 -31.08
N VAL A 53 6.29 -2.85 -31.92
CA VAL A 53 5.23 -1.88 -31.57
C VAL A 53 4.33 -2.43 -30.46
N LEU A 54 3.94 -3.71 -30.51
CA LEU A 54 3.17 -4.36 -29.45
C LEU A 54 3.92 -4.41 -28.10
N ARG A 55 5.25 -4.46 -28.13
CA ARG A 55 6.09 -4.42 -26.94
C ARG A 55 6.35 -3.02 -26.40
N THR A 56 5.97 -1.97 -27.11
CA THR A 56 6.15 -0.61 -26.58
C THR A 56 5.23 -0.38 -25.38
N GLN A 57 5.78 0.20 -24.31
CA GLN A 57 5.07 0.47 -23.05
C GLN A 57 3.79 1.28 -23.26
N TRP A 58 3.74 2.12 -24.29
CA TRP A 58 2.55 2.91 -24.64
C TRP A 58 1.38 2.03 -25.10
N VAL A 59 1.64 1.05 -25.97
CA VAL A 59 0.64 0.11 -26.47
C VAL A 59 0.17 -0.79 -25.33
N GLN A 60 1.09 -1.28 -24.49
CA GLN A 60 0.73 -2.10 -23.32
C GLN A 60 -0.13 -1.33 -22.30
N ARG A 61 0.17 -0.06 -22.01
CA ARG A 61 -0.68 0.79 -21.16
C ARG A 61 -2.10 0.96 -21.70
N LYS A 62 -2.24 1.12 -23.02
CA LYS A 62 -3.54 1.25 -23.70
C LYS A 62 -4.33 -0.06 -23.71
N LEU A 63 -3.64 -1.20 -23.77
CA LEU A 63 -4.25 -2.52 -23.87
C LEU A 63 -4.56 -3.16 -22.53
N ASP A 64 -3.82 -2.81 -21.47
CA ASP A 64 -4.00 -3.40 -20.16
C ASP A 64 -3.74 -2.39 -19.03
N PRO A 65 -4.72 -1.52 -18.71
CA PRO A 65 -4.60 -0.56 -17.61
C PRO A 65 -4.40 -1.26 -16.24
N THR A 66 -4.78 -2.54 -16.12
CA THR A 66 -4.57 -3.32 -14.90
C THR A 66 -3.09 -3.61 -14.64
N GLN A 67 -2.27 -3.78 -15.70
CA GLN A 67 -0.83 -3.95 -15.56
C GLN A 67 -0.14 -2.67 -15.08
N GLU A 68 -0.63 -1.51 -15.51
CA GLU A 68 -0.11 -0.23 -15.02
C GLU A 68 -0.42 -0.04 -13.52
N LEU A 69 -1.64 -0.35 -13.10
CA LEU A 69 -2.02 -0.33 -11.69
C LEU A 69 -1.23 -1.33 -10.86
N ALA A 70 -1.00 -2.55 -11.38
CA ALA A 70 -0.16 -3.55 -10.73
C ALA A 70 1.31 -3.10 -10.63
N ALA A 71 1.84 -2.43 -11.65
CA ALA A 71 3.20 -1.88 -11.63
C ALA A 71 3.31 -0.70 -10.64
N GLN A 72 2.30 0.18 -10.58
CA GLN A 72 2.23 1.27 -9.60
C GLN A 72 2.14 0.72 -8.17
N LEU A 73 1.35 -0.33 -7.96
CA LEU A 73 1.26 -1.02 -6.67
C LEU A 73 2.62 -1.60 -6.25
N GLN A 74 3.33 -2.26 -7.17
CA GLN A 74 4.68 -2.80 -6.92
C GLN A 74 5.73 -1.72 -6.64
N ALA A 75 5.60 -0.54 -7.25
CA ALA A 75 6.49 0.58 -6.98
C ALA A 75 6.18 1.30 -5.66
N HIS A 76 5.06 1.00 -5.02
CA HIS A 76 4.61 1.72 -3.83
C HIS A 76 5.46 1.35 -2.60
N PRO A 77 5.98 2.31 -1.82
CA PRO A 77 6.94 2.05 -0.73
C PRO A 77 6.38 1.11 0.35
N VAL A 78 5.07 1.17 0.63
CA VAL A 78 4.39 0.25 1.56
C VAL A 78 4.43 -1.19 1.08
N VAL A 79 4.18 -1.41 -0.21
CA VAL A 79 4.13 -2.76 -0.81
C VAL A 79 5.54 -3.33 -0.89
N VAL A 80 6.51 -2.51 -1.29
CA VAL A 80 7.93 -2.87 -1.28
C VAL A 80 8.38 -3.27 0.13
N ALA A 81 8.02 -2.49 1.16
CA ALA A 81 8.35 -2.82 2.55
C ALA A 81 7.69 -4.12 3.03
N LEU A 82 6.44 -4.37 2.66
CA LEU A 82 5.76 -5.65 2.95
C LEU A 82 6.47 -6.83 2.29
N GLU A 83 6.84 -6.71 1.01
CA GLU A 83 7.54 -7.77 0.27
C GLU A 83 8.91 -8.08 0.88
N LEU A 84 9.62 -7.05 1.34
CA LEU A 84 10.94 -7.19 1.94
C LEU A 84 10.93 -7.78 3.35
N PHE A 85 9.95 -7.41 4.18
CA PHE A 85 10.00 -7.63 5.63
C PHE A 85 8.89 -8.54 6.19
N HIS A 86 7.87 -8.87 5.39
CA HIS A 86 6.66 -9.55 5.85
C HIS A 86 6.15 -10.58 4.82
N GLY A 87 6.99 -11.58 4.50
CA GLY A 87 6.85 -12.60 3.45
C GLY A 87 5.44 -13.17 3.16
N ASP A 88 5.18 -14.43 3.50
CA ASP A 88 4.02 -15.20 2.97
C ASP A 88 2.65 -14.55 3.24
N ASP A 89 2.51 -13.80 4.34
CA ASP A 89 1.28 -13.08 4.71
C ASP A 89 0.96 -11.89 3.78
N ASN A 90 1.94 -11.40 3.02
CA ASN A 90 1.73 -10.34 2.03
C ASN A 90 0.95 -10.83 0.80
N LEU A 91 1.00 -12.12 0.46
CA LEU A 91 0.34 -12.62 -0.76
C LEU A 91 -1.18 -12.44 -0.71
N ALA A 92 -1.81 -12.71 0.44
CA ALA A 92 -3.24 -12.51 0.63
C ALA A 92 -3.62 -11.01 0.61
N LEU A 93 -2.78 -10.18 1.24
CA LEU A 93 -2.99 -8.73 1.30
C LEU A 93 -2.87 -8.10 -0.10
N ARG A 94 -1.84 -8.50 -0.86
CA ARG A 94 -1.60 -8.07 -2.24
C ARG A 94 -2.71 -8.51 -3.18
N ALA A 95 -3.16 -9.75 -3.08
CA ALA A 95 -4.30 -10.24 -3.87
C ALA A 95 -5.57 -9.40 -3.59
N THR A 96 -5.78 -9.03 -2.32
CA THR A 96 -6.89 -8.15 -1.92
C THR A 96 -6.75 -6.73 -2.49
N MET A 97 -5.54 -6.17 -2.45
CA MET A 97 -5.25 -4.85 -3.06
C MET A 97 -5.50 -4.86 -4.57
N LEU A 98 -5.00 -5.88 -5.28
CA LEU A 98 -5.23 -6.04 -6.72
C LEU A 98 -6.73 -6.18 -7.04
N ALA A 99 -7.47 -6.99 -6.27
CA ALA A 99 -8.92 -7.12 -6.46
C ALA A 99 -9.69 -5.82 -6.25
N GLU A 100 -9.23 -4.92 -5.37
CA GLU A 100 -9.82 -3.59 -5.20
C GLU A 100 -9.47 -2.63 -6.34
N LEU A 101 -8.25 -2.71 -6.87
CA LEU A 101 -7.84 -1.96 -8.07
C LEU A 101 -8.63 -2.42 -9.30
N ASP A 102 -8.88 -3.72 -9.47
CA ASP A 102 -9.71 -4.28 -10.54
C ASP A 102 -11.17 -3.82 -10.46
N ARG A 103 -11.65 -3.45 -9.26
CA ARG A 103 -12.96 -2.81 -9.06
C ARG A 103 -12.99 -1.33 -9.46
N GLY A 104 -11.91 -0.81 -10.03
CA GLY A 104 -11.79 0.57 -10.51
C GLY A 104 -11.44 1.59 -9.43
N LYS A 105 -10.96 1.15 -8.26
CA LYS A 105 -10.52 2.05 -7.20
C LYS A 105 -9.12 2.58 -7.46
N SER A 106 -8.86 3.80 -7.00
CA SER A 106 -7.51 4.36 -7.02
C SER A 106 -6.60 3.64 -6.02
N LEU A 107 -5.28 3.70 -6.27
CA LEU A 107 -4.28 3.16 -5.36
C LEU A 107 -4.38 3.75 -3.95
N SER A 108 -4.60 5.06 -3.84
CA SER A 108 -4.78 5.75 -2.55
C SER A 108 -6.02 5.25 -1.80
N GLU A 109 -7.14 5.05 -2.47
CA GLU A 109 -8.36 4.54 -1.84
C GLU A 109 -8.18 3.09 -1.38
N THR A 110 -7.50 2.28 -2.19
CA THR A 110 -7.16 0.90 -1.81
C THR A 110 -6.28 0.90 -0.57
N LEU A 111 -5.20 1.69 -0.51
CA LEU A 111 -4.32 1.75 0.66
C LEU A 111 -5.03 2.28 1.91
N GLN A 112 -5.89 3.28 1.78
CA GLN A 112 -6.73 3.76 2.89
C GLN A 112 -7.66 2.67 3.41
N LYS A 113 -8.31 1.92 2.50
CA LYS A 113 -9.19 0.81 2.86
C LYS A 113 -8.44 -0.31 3.57
N MET A 114 -7.22 -0.60 3.12
CA MET A 114 -6.34 -1.64 3.69
C MET A 114 -5.62 -1.20 4.98
N ARG A 115 -5.74 0.07 5.40
CA ARG A 115 -5.04 0.59 6.58
C ARG A 115 -5.22 -0.27 7.84
N PRO A 116 -6.41 -0.80 8.19
CA PRO A 116 -6.56 -1.66 9.37
C PRO A 116 -5.66 -2.90 9.32
N ALA A 117 -5.56 -3.56 8.16
CA ALA A 117 -4.68 -4.72 7.99
C ALA A 117 -3.20 -4.33 8.08
N LEU A 118 -2.81 -3.21 7.48
CA LEU A 118 -1.46 -2.66 7.61
C LEU A 118 -1.16 -2.26 9.07
N SER A 119 -2.15 -1.74 9.79
CA SER A 119 -2.02 -1.36 11.19
C SER A 119 -1.75 -2.57 12.09
N LEU A 120 -2.42 -3.68 11.83
CA LEU A 120 -2.18 -4.93 12.56
C LEU A 120 -0.74 -5.41 12.35
N ILE A 121 -0.29 -5.48 11.09
CA ILE A 121 1.09 -5.87 10.75
C ILE A 121 2.11 -4.96 11.44
N GLY A 122 1.87 -3.64 11.42
CA GLY A 122 2.72 -2.68 12.11
C GLY A 122 2.72 -2.88 13.63
N HIS A 123 1.55 -3.20 14.21
CA HIS A 123 1.39 -3.47 15.63
C HIS A 123 2.17 -4.71 16.08
N ASP A 124 2.10 -5.80 15.32
CA ASP A 124 2.83 -7.05 15.60
C ASP A 124 4.34 -6.85 15.61
N ARG A 125 4.84 -5.84 14.89
CA ARG A 125 6.26 -5.49 14.81
C ARG A 125 6.71 -4.42 15.80
N LEU A 126 5.80 -3.84 16.58
CA LEU A 126 6.12 -2.81 17.59
C LEU A 126 7.12 -3.27 18.65
N GLY A 127 7.13 -4.56 18.97
CA GLY A 127 8.07 -5.13 19.94
C GLY A 127 9.53 -5.11 19.48
N PHE A 128 9.75 -5.04 18.16
CA PHE A 128 11.08 -5.10 17.55
C PHE A 128 11.54 -3.75 17.00
N GLY A 129 10.62 -2.82 16.72
CA GLY A 129 10.98 -1.49 16.27
C GLY A 129 11.75 -0.69 17.33
N ASP A 130 12.70 0.12 16.86
CA ASP A 130 13.40 1.13 17.64
C ASP A 130 12.45 2.19 18.23
N GLN A 131 12.95 2.97 19.18
CA GLN A 131 12.13 3.93 19.90
C GLN A 131 11.56 5.02 18.97
N ALA A 132 12.33 5.45 17.95
CA ALA A 132 11.89 6.49 17.04
C ALA A 132 10.73 6.00 16.16
N ALA A 133 10.83 4.79 15.57
CA ALA A 133 9.74 4.22 14.79
C ALA A 133 8.50 3.98 15.66
N ARG A 134 8.65 3.50 16.89
CA ARG A 134 7.53 3.31 17.85
C ARG A 134 6.80 4.60 18.17
N LEU A 135 7.53 5.69 18.38
CA LEU A 135 6.94 7.01 18.63
C LEU A 135 6.24 7.54 17.38
N ALA A 136 6.86 7.42 16.20
CA ALA A 136 6.26 7.84 14.94
C ALA A 136 4.95 7.08 14.66
N TRP A 137 4.97 5.76 14.80
CA TRP A 137 3.79 4.90 14.65
C TRP A 137 2.66 5.29 15.61
N SER A 138 2.98 5.40 16.91
CA SER A 138 1.99 5.77 17.93
C SER A 138 1.37 7.14 17.67
N LYS A 139 2.17 8.10 17.19
CA LYS A 139 1.68 9.44 16.84
C LYS A 139 0.68 9.40 15.71
N VAL A 140 0.95 8.61 14.66
CA VAL A 140 0.09 8.55 13.48
C VAL A 140 -1.20 7.78 13.76
N GLU A 141 -1.15 6.67 14.49
CA GLU A 141 -2.36 5.96 14.92
C GLU A 141 -3.26 6.86 15.78
N LEU A 142 -2.67 7.63 16.69
CA LEU A 142 -3.42 8.56 17.52
C LEU A 142 -4.01 9.72 16.69
N GLN A 143 -3.30 10.19 15.66
CA GLN A 143 -3.81 11.19 14.72
C GLN A 143 -4.99 10.63 13.89
N ALA A 144 -4.92 9.38 13.44
CA ALA A 144 -6.00 8.66 12.78
C ALA A 144 -7.25 8.58 13.64
N LEU A 145 -7.11 8.14 14.90
CA LEU A 145 -8.22 8.05 15.82
C LEU A 145 -8.83 9.43 16.12
N ARG A 146 -8.02 10.49 16.27
CA ARG A 146 -8.54 11.84 16.45
C ARG A 146 -9.32 12.34 15.24
N GLU A 147 -8.80 12.09 14.04
CA GLU A 147 -9.46 12.49 12.81
C GLU A 147 -10.77 11.74 12.60
N LEU A 148 -10.78 10.42 12.80
CA LEU A 148 -11.99 9.61 12.70
C LEU A 148 -12.99 9.96 13.81
N ALA A 149 -12.55 10.22 15.03
CA ALA A 149 -13.44 10.64 16.12
C ALA A 149 -14.20 11.94 15.78
N ALA A 150 -13.58 12.86 15.04
CA ALA A 150 -14.21 14.09 14.59
C ALA A 150 -15.15 13.91 13.39
N ARG A 151 -14.95 12.86 12.56
CA ARG A 151 -15.69 12.62 11.32
C ARG A 151 -16.78 11.55 11.45
N ASP A 152 -16.42 10.39 11.98
CA ASP A 152 -17.26 9.22 12.11
C ASP A 152 -16.81 8.38 13.32
N VAL A 153 -17.54 8.54 14.43
CA VAL A 153 -17.28 7.84 15.70
C VAL A 153 -17.35 6.32 15.54
N LYS A 154 -18.20 5.81 14.66
CA LYS A 154 -18.33 4.37 14.43
C LYS A 154 -17.08 3.82 13.77
N GLN A 155 -16.55 4.51 12.76
CA GLN A 155 -15.30 4.12 12.12
C GLN A 155 -14.08 4.30 13.00
N CYS A 156 -14.08 5.30 13.88
CA CYS A 156 -13.07 5.42 14.92
C CYS A 156 -13.05 4.18 15.84
N ALA A 157 -14.22 3.73 16.29
CA ALA A 157 -14.34 2.52 17.10
C ALA A 157 -13.90 1.27 16.32
N THR A 158 -14.29 1.16 15.04
CA THR A 158 -13.85 0.08 14.17
C THR A 158 -12.32 0.04 14.05
N LEU A 159 -11.68 1.18 13.78
CA LEU A 159 -10.21 1.23 13.70
C LEU A 159 -9.57 0.83 15.03
N ALA A 160 -10.01 1.42 16.14
CA ALA A 160 -9.46 1.13 17.46
C ALA A 160 -9.60 -0.35 17.87
N LEU A 161 -10.72 -1.00 17.53
CA LEU A 161 -10.97 -2.40 17.87
C LEU A 161 -10.24 -3.37 16.91
N SER A 162 -10.14 -3.02 15.62
CA SER A 162 -9.45 -3.83 14.61
C SER A 162 -7.96 -4.02 14.87
N GLN A 163 -7.35 -3.18 15.72
CA GLN A 163 -5.95 -3.32 16.15
C GLN A 163 -5.70 -4.55 17.04
N THR A 164 -6.75 -5.23 17.51
CA THR A 164 -6.63 -6.36 18.46
C THR A 164 -7.03 -7.72 17.91
N ASP A 165 -7.72 -7.78 16.77
CA ASP A 165 -8.19 -9.04 16.18
C ASP A 165 -7.76 -9.16 14.71
N ALA A 166 -6.82 -10.06 14.47
CA ALA A 166 -6.27 -10.34 13.15
C ALA A 166 -7.31 -10.87 12.14
N ASN A 167 -8.39 -11.49 12.62
CA ASN A 167 -9.42 -12.09 11.79
C ASN A 167 -10.59 -11.13 11.51
N ALA A 168 -10.67 -10.01 12.24
CA ALA A 168 -11.73 -9.01 12.09
C ALA A 168 -11.27 -7.85 11.20
N TYR A 169 -10.90 -8.15 9.95
CA TYR A 169 -10.66 -7.12 8.95
C TYR A 169 -11.97 -6.38 8.64
N LEU A 170 -12.08 -5.15 9.14
CA LEU A 170 -13.17 -4.24 8.84
C LEU A 170 -12.60 -3.05 8.06
N PRO A 171 -12.78 -3.01 6.73
CA PRO A 171 -12.29 -1.91 5.91
C PRO A 171 -12.92 -0.59 6.35
N LEU A 172 -12.13 0.48 6.35
CA LEU A 172 -12.64 1.83 6.58
C LEU A 172 -13.56 2.24 5.42
N ALA A 173 -14.75 2.76 5.75
CA ALA A 173 -15.73 3.21 4.76
C ALA A 173 -15.54 4.70 4.39
N SER A 174 -14.88 5.48 5.24
CA SER A 174 -14.49 6.87 5.00
C SER A 174 -12.98 6.99 4.85
N GLY A 175 -12.57 7.78 3.87
CA GLY A 175 -11.16 8.11 3.66
C GLY A 175 -10.63 9.06 4.73
N MET A 176 -9.37 8.87 5.12
CA MET A 176 -8.64 9.86 5.93
C MET A 176 -8.08 10.97 5.05
N SER A 177 -7.67 12.05 5.69
CA SER A 177 -6.91 13.12 5.06
C SER A 177 -5.64 12.56 4.39
N ALA A 178 -5.26 13.17 3.27
CA ALA A 178 -4.05 12.79 2.54
C ALA A 178 -2.80 12.90 3.42
N GLU A 179 -2.74 13.91 4.30
CA GLU A 179 -1.64 14.11 5.25
C GLU A 179 -1.52 12.94 6.24
N ASN A 180 -2.64 12.49 6.82
CA ASN A 180 -2.65 11.36 7.75
C ASN A 180 -2.31 10.04 7.05
N GLN A 181 -2.81 9.86 5.83
CA GLN A 181 -2.49 8.68 5.03
C GLN A 181 -0.98 8.64 4.69
N GLN A 182 -0.41 9.74 4.23
CA GLN A 182 1.02 9.80 3.92
C GLN A 182 1.90 9.61 5.16
N ALA A 183 1.52 10.20 6.29
CA ALA A 183 2.23 10.00 7.55
C ALA A 183 2.17 8.54 8.02
N PHE A 184 1.05 7.86 7.77
CA PHE A 184 0.88 6.45 8.09
C PHE A 184 1.78 5.57 7.26
N GLU A 185 1.81 5.78 5.95
CA GLU A 185 2.65 5.01 5.05
C GLU A 185 4.13 5.16 5.41
N ALA A 186 4.57 6.39 5.72
CA ALA A 186 5.94 6.64 6.17
C ALA A 186 6.25 5.95 7.52
N ALA A 187 5.35 6.06 8.50
CA ALA A 187 5.52 5.42 9.80
C ALA A 187 5.50 3.89 9.71
N PHE A 188 4.68 3.33 8.83
CA PHE A 188 4.60 1.90 8.56
C PHE A 188 5.91 1.35 7.98
N VAL A 189 6.45 2.01 6.94
CA VAL A 189 7.72 1.62 6.32
C VAL A 189 8.87 1.73 7.33
N ALA A 190 8.90 2.81 8.12
CA ALA A 190 9.89 2.99 9.19
C ALA A 190 9.78 1.90 10.26
N MET A 191 8.56 1.51 10.64
CA MET A 191 8.33 0.43 11.60
C MET A 191 8.86 -0.91 11.10
N LEU A 192 8.51 -1.30 9.87
CA LEU A 192 8.93 -2.58 9.31
C LEU A 192 10.44 -2.68 9.12
N SER A 193 11.06 -1.62 8.59
CA SER A 193 12.51 -1.59 8.38
C SER A 193 13.29 -1.64 9.70
N SER A 194 12.87 -0.84 10.69
CA SER A 194 13.45 -0.82 12.04
C SER A 194 13.27 -2.17 12.76
N ALA A 195 12.08 -2.76 12.67
CA ALA A 195 11.81 -4.08 13.24
C ALA A 195 12.66 -5.18 12.60
N ASP A 196 12.83 -5.19 11.28
CA ASP A 196 13.69 -6.16 10.58
C ASP A 196 15.17 -5.98 10.96
N ALA A 197 15.66 -4.74 10.98
CA ALA A 197 17.04 -4.43 11.37
C ALA A 197 17.35 -4.90 12.81
N SER A 198 16.42 -4.71 13.72
CA SER A 198 16.46 -5.21 15.10
C SER A 198 16.44 -6.74 15.19
N LEU A 199 15.52 -7.40 14.45
CA LEU A 199 15.43 -8.87 14.37
C LEU A 199 16.69 -9.51 13.82
N ARG A 200 17.33 -8.87 12.83
CA ARG A 200 18.63 -9.30 12.25
C ARG A 200 19.83 -8.94 13.12
N ARG A 201 19.62 -8.27 14.27
CA ARG A 201 20.67 -7.74 15.15
C ARG A 201 21.67 -6.84 14.41
N GLN A 202 21.22 -6.19 13.34
CA GLN A 202 22.05 -5.29 12.53
C GLN A 202 22.11 -3.89 13.13
N GLU A 203 21.14 -3.53 13.96
CA GLU A 203 21.18 -2.31 14.75
C GLU A 203 21.76 -2.58 16.14
N THR A 204 22.78 -1.80 16.50
CA THR A 204 23.12 -1.62 17.91
C THR A 204 21.92 -0.90 18.53
N PRO A 205 21.30 -1.42 19.60
CA PRO A 205 20.12 -0.79 20.18
C PRO A 205 20.44 0.69 20.39
N PRO A 206 19.62 1.64 19.91
CA PRO A 206 19.88 3.04 20.16
C PRO A 206 19.80 3.21 21.67
N GLY A 207 20.97 3.30 22.29
CA GLY A 207 21.15 3.70 23.67
C GLY A 207 20.81 5.18 23.78
N ILE A 208 19.58 5.56 23.47
CA ILE A 208 19.02 6.78 23.99
C ILE A 208 18.87 6.50 25.47
N VAL A 209 19.87 6.95 26.23
CA VAL A 209 19.70 7.16 27.66
C VAL A 209 18.66 8.25 27.77
N VAL A 210 17.39 7.85 27.74
CA VAL A 210 16.29 8.74 28.11
C VAL A 210 16.55 9.06 29.57
N ASP A 211 17.00 10.28 29.84
CA ASP A 211 17.10 10.74 31.21
C ASP A 211 15.71 10.65 31.82
N THR A 212 15.53 9.66 32.68
CA THR A 212 14.26 9.37 33.34
C THR A 212 13.78 10.57 34.16
N GLN A 213 14.66 11.49 34.56
CA GLN A 213 14.26 12.75 35.17
C GLN A 213 13.62 13.71 34.17
N GLU A 214 14.21 13.93 33.00
CA GLU A 214 13.64 14.82 31.97
C GLU A 214 12.27 14.30 31.49
N ALA A 215 12.16 12.98 31.27
CA ALA A 215 10.90 12.34 30.90
C ALA A 215 9.81 12.50 31.98
N ARG A 216 10.17 12.36 33.27
CA ARG A 216 9.25 12.58 34.40
C ARG A 216 8.82 14.03 34.51
N GLN A 217 9.74 14.98 34.33
CA GLN A 217 9.43 16.40 34.36
C GLN A 217 8.47 16.80 33.23
N ARG A 218 8.72 16.35 31.99
CA ARG A 218 7.81 16.56 30.87
C ARG A 218 6.43 15.92 31.11
N PHE A 219 6.38 14.73 31.69
CA PHE A 219 5.11 14.08 32.04
C PHE A 219 4.33 14.87 33.10
N GLY A 220 5.01 15.42 34.11
CA GLY A 220 4.41 16.30 35.11
C GLY A 220 3.84 17.59 34.52
N GLN A 221 4.55 18.19 33.57
CA GLN A 221 4.09 19.37 32.83
C GLN A 221 2.85 19.07 31.96
N LEU A 222 2.82 17.93 31.27
CA LEU A 222 1.66 17.50 30.47
C LEU A 222 0.44 17.21 31.34
N ARG A 223 0.63 16.59 32.51
CA ARG A 223 -0.45 16.32 33.47
C ARG A 223 -1.03 17.61 34.04
N SER A 224 -0.17 18.55 34.46
CA SER A 224 -0.62 19.84 35.00
C SER A 224 -1.31 20.69 33.94
N ALA A 225 -0.82 20.71 32.69
CA ALA A 225 -1.48 21.40 31.58
C ALA A 225 -2.89 20.84 31.29
N ARG A 226 -3.06 19.51 31.34
CA ARG A 226 -4.37 18.85 31.17
C ARG A 226 -5.32 19.11 32.35
N SER A 227 -4.77 19.28 33.55
CA SER A 227 -5.54 19.62 34.75
C SER A 227 -6.02 21.07 34.71
N ALA A 228 -5.24 21.97 34.12
CA ALA A 228 -5.58 23.39 33.98
C ALA A 228 -6.63 23.67 32.89
N THR A 229 -6.81 22.75 31.92
CA THR A 229 -7.83 22.85 30.86
C THR A 229 -9.14 22.13 31.21
N ALA A 230 -9.17 21.32 32.27
CA ALA A 230 -10.37 20.71 32.80
C ALA A 230 -11.05 21.66 33.81
N THR A 231 -11.70 22.71 33.32
CA THR A 231 -12.60 23.53 34.15
C THR A 231 -13.77 22.63 34.60
N PRO A 232 -13.98 22.41 35.91
CA PRO A 232 -15.11 21.63 36.39
C PRO A 232 -16.36 22.52 36.31
N SER A 233 -17.19 22.35 35.29
CA SER A 233 -18.55 22.85 35.33
C SER A 233 -19.45 21.83 36.02
N MET A 234 -20.09 22.30 37.09
CA MET A 234 -21.24 21.77 37.80
C MET A 234 -20.96 20.76 38.91
N GLY A 235 -21.22 21.28 40.12
CA GLY A 235 -21.07 20.58 41.39
C GLY A 235 -21.93 19.34 41.50
N PHE A 236 -21.34 18.33 42.10
CA PHE A 236 -22.09 17.30 42.81
C PHE A 236 -21.64 17.37 44.27
N SER A 237 -22.60 17.73 45.11
CA SER A 237 -22.48 17.85 46.55
C SER A 237 -21.97 16.55 47.16
N ASP A 238 -20.99 16.68 48.05
CA ASP A 238 -20.49 15.61 48.90
C ASP A 238 -21.62 14.98 49.72
N ALA A 239 -21.82 13.68 49.54
CA ALA A 239 -22.45 12.82 50.52
C ALA A 239 -21.50 11.66 50.81
N ALA A 240 -20.81 11.77 51.95
CA ALA A 240 -19.92 10.77 52.49
C ALA A 240 -20.66 9.43 52.68
N SER A 241 -20.18 8.39 51.99
CA SER A 241 -20.53 7.00 52.27
C SER A 241 -19.25 6.24 52.56
N THR A 242 -18.96 6.12 53.86
CA THR A 242 -17.97 5.21 54.43
C THR A 242 -18.29 3.78 54.00
N ARG A 243 -17.48 3.21 53.11
CA ARG A 243 -17.50 1.78 52.79
C ARG A 243 -16.18 1.15 53.26
N THR A 244 -16.24 0.58 54.46
CA THR A 244 -15.23 -0.32 55.02
C THR A 244 -15.18 -1.61 54.21
N TRP A 245 -14.01 -1.96 53.69
CA TRP A 245 -13.74 -3.25 53.03
C TRP A 245 -13.43 -4.32 54.09
N PRO A 246 -14.03 -5.51 54.03
CA PRO A 246 -13.65 -6.61 54.91
C PRO A 246 -12.32 -7.22 54.46
N ARG A 247 -11.40 -7.42 55.41
CA ARG A 247 -10.19 -8.23 55.24
C ARG A 247 -10.58 -9.71 55.22
N SER A 248 -10.16 -10.43 54.19
CA SER A 248 -10.24 -11.89 54.16
C SER A 248 -9.33 -12.51 55.23
N PRO A 249 -9.77 -13.53 55.98
CA PRO A 249 -8.89 -14.31 56.82
C PRO A 249 -8.11 -15.33 55.97
N THR A 250 -6.90 -15.61 56.48
CA THR A 250 -5.90 -16.59 56.03
C THR A 250 -6.43 -18.01 55.87
#